data_AF-J0NDS3-F1
#
_entry.id   AF-J0NDS3-F1
#
_cell.length_a   1.000
_cell.length_b   1.000
_cell.length_c   1.000
_cell.angle_alpha   90.00
_cell.angle_beta   90.00
_cell.angle_gamma   90.00
#
_symmetry.space_group_name_H-M   'P 1'
#
loop_
_entity.id
_entity.type
_entity.pdbx_description
1 polymer ?
#
loop_
_entity_poly.entity_id
_entity_poly.type
_entity_poly.pdbx_seq_one_letter_code
_entity_poly.pdbx_strand_id
1 'polypeptide(L)' 'MNDNDITWIEEVVCPYCGKIGEDSWELEQDEGTNVCGSCEHEYFYERLVKITYTTWQLEGEESLTKGPDSAY' A
#
# COMPACT_ATOMS: atom_id res chain seq x y z
N MET A 1 14.12 26.30 -8.40
CA MET A 1 13.57 24.94 -8.49
C MET A 1 14.25 24.14 -7.41
N ASN A 2 13.60 23.56 -6.41
CA ASN A 2 12.19 23.53 -6.03
C ASN A 2 12.18 23.49 -4.50
N ASP A 3 11.11 24.01 -3.90
CA ASP A 3 10.74 23.60 -2.54
C ASP A 3 10.87 22.08 -2.48
N ASN A 4 11.67 21.59 -1.53
CA ASN A 4 11.79 20.16 -1.25
C ASN A 4 10.41 19.70 -0.81
N ASP A 5 9.60 19.28 -1.77
CA ASP A 5 8.21 18.91 -1.56
C ASP A 5 8.20 17.58 -0.80
N ILE A 6 8.32 17.69 0.52
CA ILE A 6 8.13 16.65 1.54
C ILE A 6 6.64 16.36 1.75
N THR A 7 5.74 16.89 0.90
CA THR A 7 4.36 16.47 0.89
C THR A 7 4.31 15.05 0.32
N TRP A 8 3.88 14.10 1.13
CA TRP A 8 3.70 12.70 0.74
C TRP A 8 2.93 12.61 -0.59
N ILE A 9 3.66 12.34 -1.68
CA ILE A 9 3.14 12.14 -3.03
C ILE A 9 2.95 10.65 -3.31
N GLU A 10 2.03 10.30 -4.21
CA GLU A 10 1.69 8.91 -4.51
C GLU A 10 2.86 8.13 -5.12
N GLU A 11 3.68 8.80 -5.94
CA GLU A 11 4.79 8.21 -6.66
C GLU A 11 6.13 8.81 -6.22
N VAL A 12 7.17 7.99 -6.23
CA VAL A 12 8.54 8.42 -5.98
C VAL A 12 9.00 9.33 -7.10
N VAL A 13 9.45 10.52 -6.75
CA VAL A 13 10.02 11.49 -7.68
C VAL A 13 11.51 11.60 -7.43
N CYS A 14 12.32 11.39 -8.46
CA CYS A 14 13.76 11.57 -8.35
C CYS A 14 14.07 13.02 -7.97
N PRO A 15 14.74 13.28 -6.84
CA PRO A 15 15.01 14.65 -6.38
C PRO A 15 16.00 15.39 -7.28
N TYR A 16 16.77 14.68 -8.11
CA TYR A 16 17.81 15.28 -8.96
C TYR A 16 17.29 15.70 -10.33
N CYS A 17 16.42 14.91 -10.96
CA CYS A 17 15.96 15.17 -12.33
C CYS A 17 14.44 15.33 -12.47
N GLY A 18 13.67 15.14 -11.39
CA GLY A 18 12.22 15.26 -11.38
C GLY A 18 11.47 14.14 -12.12
N LYS A 19 12.17 13.08 -12.57
CA LYS A 19 11.52 11.92 -13.17
C LYS A 19 10.67 11.20 -12.11
N ILE A 20 9.40 10.98 -12.44
CA ILE A 20 8.48 10.15 -11.66
C ILE A 20 8.81 8.68 -11.93
N GLY A 21 8.98 7.89 -10.87
CA GLY A 21 9.07 6.43 -10.95
C GLY A 21 7.67 5.85 -11.16
N GLU A 22 7.43 5.18 -12.28
CA GLU A 22 6.11 4.62 -12.62
C GLU A 22 5.79 3.35 -11.80
N ASP A 23 6.81 2.73 -11.20
CA ASP A 23 6.72 1.47 -10.43
C ASP A 23 7.12 1.67 -8.96
N SER A 24 6.75 2.80 -8.34
CA SER A 24 7.14 3.12 -6.95
C SER A 24 6.71 2.07 -5.93
N TRP A 25 5.64 1.34 -6.23
CA TRP A 25 5.12 0.25 -5.40
C TRP A 25 6.02 -1.00 -5.37
N GLU A 26 6.86 -1.19 -6.39
CA GLU A 26 7.78 -2.33 -6.51
C GLU A 26 9.08 -2.16 -5.71
N LEU A 27 9.30 -0.99 -5.08
CA LEU A 27 10.40 -0.85 -4.15
C LEU A 27 10.27 -1.89 -3.04
N GLU A 28 11.36 -2.58 -2.71
CA GLU A 28 11.29 -3.74 -1.81
C GLU A 28 11.15 -3.34 -0.33
N GLN A 29 11.58 -2.13 0.03
CA GLN A 29 11.64 -1.65 1.40
C GLN A 29 10.69 -0.47 1.61
N ASP A 30 10.34 -0.23 2.87
CA ASP A 30 9.58 0.96 3.27
C ASP A 30 10.48 2.19 3.36
N GLU A 31 11.78 2.03 3.60
CA GLU A 31 12.76 3.11 3.56
C GLU A 31 14.09 2.56 3.04
N GLY A 32 14.91 3.42 2.40
CA GLY A 32 16.22 3.03 1.93
C GLY A 32 16.77 3.95 0.85
N THR A 33 17.70 3.44 0.05
CA THR A 33 18.20 4.12 -1.14
C THR A 33 17.71 3.44 -2.41
N ASN A 34 17.53 4.22 -3.46
CA ASN A 34 17.28 3.75 -4.82
C ASN A 34 18.08 4.56 -5.83
N VAL A 35 18.33 3.99 -7.00
CA VAL A 35 19.04 4.66 -8.10
C VAL A 35 18.05 5.08 -9.17
N CYS A 36 18.10 6.35 -9.59
CA CYS A 36 17.24 6.83 -10.65
C CYS A 36 17.68 6.24 -12.01
N GLY A 37 16.83 5.46 -12.67
CA GLY A 37 17.11 4.92 -13.99
C GLY A 37 17.23 5.94 -15.12
N SER A 38 16.93 7.23 -14.88
CA SER A 38 17.06 8.31 -15.88
C SER A 38 18.30 9.17 -15.72
N CYS A 39 18.73 9.48 -14.50
CA CYS A 39 19.90 10.33 -14.25
C CYS A 39 21.01 9.65 -13.45
N GLU A 40 20.84 8.37 -13.10
CA GLU A 40 21.83 7.51 -12.43
C GLU A 40 22.26 7.96 -11.02
N HIS A 41 21.61 8.98 -10.45
CA HIS A 41 21.87 9.42 -9.08
C HIS A 41 21.13 8.54 -8.07
N GLU A 42 21.82 8.21 -6.98
CA GLU A 42 21.25 7.54 -5.81
C GLU A 42 20.52 8.56 -4.91
N TYR A 43 19.32 8.21 -4.47
CA TYR A 43 18.50 9.02 -3.57
C TYR A 43 17.90 8.17 -2.44
N PHE A 44 17.63 8.81 -1.31
CA PHE A 44 16.87 8.22 -0.21
C PHE A 44 15.38 8.31 -0.48
N TYR A 45 14.63 7.31 -0.05
CA TYR A 45 13.17 7.30 -0.08
C TYR A 45 12.62 6.72 1.23
N GLU A 46 11.40 7.12 1.56
CA GLU A 46 10.58 6.57 2.64
C GLU A 46 9.14 6.45 2.09
N ARG A 47 8.46 5.35 2.43
CA ARG A 47 7.10 5.02 2.02
C ARG A 47 6.18 5.17 3.22
N LEU A 48 5.20 6.05 3.09
CA LEU A 48 4.12 6.17 4.06
C LEU A 48 2.97 5.23 3.68
N VAL A 49 2.83 4.09 4.38
CA VAL A 49 1.72 3.15 4.18
C VAL A 49 0.58 3.46 5.15
N LYS A 50 -0.62 3.78 4.62
CA LYS A 50 -1.84 3.96 5.41
C LYS A 50 -2.83 2.84 5.14
N ILE A 51 -3.01 1.95 6.12
CA ILE A 51 -4.02 0.88 6.06
C ILE A 51 -5.22 1.26 6.93
N THR A 52 -6.43 1.23 6.35
CA THR A 52 -7.68 1.50 7.08
C THR A 52 -8.71 0.43 6.78
N TYR A 53 -9.45 0.00 7.79
CA TYR A 53 -10.45 -1.06 7.68
C TYR A 53 -11.85 -0.55 8.00
N THR A 54 -12.83 -1.11 7.30
CA THR A 54 -14.22 -1.10 7.70
C THR A 54 -14.72 -2.55 7.65
N THR A 55 -15.61 -2.91 8.56
CA THR A 55 -16.13 -4.27 8.68
C THR A 55 -17.64 -4.22 8.87
N TRP A 56 -18.34 -5.22 8.37
CA TRP A 56 -19.78 -5.39 8.57
C TRP A 56 -20.07 -6.79 9.11
N GLN A 57 -21.24 -6.96 9.72
CA GLN A 57 -21.69 -8.24 10.23
C GLN A 57 -22.00 -9.21 9.08
N LEU A 58 -21.59 -10.47 9.20
CA LEU A 58 -22.14 -11.55 8.38
C LEU A 58 -23.55 -11.88 8.91
N GLU A 59 -24.58 -11.73 8.08
CA GLU A 59 -25.90 -12.26 8.43
C GLU A 59 -25.81 -13.78 8.57
N GLY A 60 -26.40 -14.30 9.65
CA GLY A 60 -26.11 -15.63 10.17
C GLY A 60 -26.36 -16.75 9.17
N GLU A 61 -25.43 -17.71 9.11
CA GLU A 61 -25.76 -19.06 8.71
C GLU A 61 -26.89 -19.53 9.63
N GLU A 62 -28.09 -19.75 9.08
CA GLU A 62 -29.05 -20.63 9.73
C GLU A 62 -28.37 -21.99 9.86
N SER A 63 -27.77 -22.23 11.03
CA SER A 63 -27.40 -23.57 11.45
C SER A 63 -28.69 -24.37 11.46
N LEU A 64 -28.90 -25.19 10.43
CA LEU A 64 -29.91 -26.23 10.41
C LEU A 64 -29.55 -27.27 11.47
N THR A 65 -29.74 -26.92 12.75
CA THR A 65 -29.86 -27.90 13.82
C THR A 65 -31.21 -28.58 13.61
N LYS A 66 -31.26 -29.59 12.73
CA LYS A 66 -32.28 -30.63 12.81
C LYS A 66 -32.02 -31.38 14.11
N GLY A 67 -32.63 -30.89 15.20
CA GLY A 67 -32.84 -31.68 16.40
C GLY A 67 -33.71 -32.91 16.08
N PRO A 68 -33.58 -33.99 16.86
CA PRO A 68 -34.15 -35.27 16.49
C PRO A 68 -35.61 -35.33 16.94
N ASP A 69 -36.56 -35.26 16.03
CA ASP A 69 -37.95 -35.61 16.33
C ASP A 69 -38.59 -36.35 15.14
N SER A 70 -38.67 -37.67 15.28
CA SER A 70 -39.97 -38.32 15.42
C SER A 70 -39.75 -39.81 15.64
N ALA A 71 -39.86 -40.23 16.89
CA ALA A 71 -40.27 -41.59 17.20
C ALA A 71 -41.66 -41.83 16.57
N TYR A 72 -41.74 -42.75 15.62
CA TYR A 72 -42.84 -43.71 15.42
C TYR A 72 -42.36 -44.81 14.48
#